data_AF-A0A8C1K6W1-F1
#
_entry.id   AF-A0A8C1K6W1-F1
#
_cell.length_a   1.000
_cell.length_b   1.000
_cell.length_c   1.000
_cell.angle_alpha   90.00
_cell.angle_beta   90.00
_cell.angle_gamma   90.00
#
_symmetry.space_group_name_H-M   'P 1'
#
loop_
_entity.id
_entity.type
_entity.pdbx_description
1 polymer ?
#
loop_
_entity_poly.entity_id
_entity_poly.type
_entity_poly.pdbx_seq_one_letter_code
_entity_poly.pdbx_strand_id
1 'polypeptide(L)'
;MAKHKLFLFFSLLLCVFISLSLPFDQVPAILDRSSEVPPYQAVRIRTDGEHFESPSASHEESYSPAAENPLRRILQPFGWHLHAQPRTKRKLLQSTSSGPYSPLTVAYNGKICILFKAKRLAIRYRNNTFLDLTERVFGSNAQVDTKGSVCTKEKATLSLHLGDVEDIRGLVIRLQMSNTYYESVSQNWFTLDSVHIHYNWTHEATFNATEVYAPATYSYHCQHVSSLQKYDTLLVPSSHTDSSANWHITFTDFQIQAFNVQSTKFASASDCATFFTPAILMGLITSLILLLVLAYALHMVVHLKHIDRYEEHKTTVYFPRTPDAELPDKNSV
;
A
#
# COMPACT_ATOMS: atom_id res chain seq x y z
N MET A 1 -13.74 22.70 36.81
CA MET A 1 -13.43 21.32 36.37
C MET A 1 -13.96 20.96 34.97
N ALA A 2 -15.07 21.53 34.47
CA ALA A 2 -15.62 21.19 33.14
C ALA A 2 -14.76 21.64 31.94
N LYS A 3 -14.12 22.82 32.01
CA LYS A 3 -13.24 23.36 30.95
C LYS A 3 -12.04 22.46 30.62
N HIS A 4 -11.46 21.83 31.65
CA HIS A 4 -10.32 20.91 31.47
C HIS A 4 -10.74 19.59 30.81
N LYS A 5 -11.96 19.09 31.09
CA LYS A 5 -12.47 17.85 30.48
C LYS A 5 -12.79 18.02 28.99
N LEU A 6 -13.32 19.17 28.59
CA LEU A 6 -13.62 19.45 27.19
C LEU A 6 -12.34 19.61 26.35
N PHE A 7 -11.32 20.29 26.89
CA PHE A 7 -10.02 20.43 26.24
C PHE A 7 -9.27 19.09 26.13
N LEU A 8 -9.32 18.27 27.19
CA LEU A 8 -8.76 16.91 27.16
C LEU A 8 -9.48 16.02 26.15
N PHE A 9 -10.82 16.09 26.07
CA PHE A 9 -11.60 15.33 25.09
C PHE A 9 -11.27 15.75 23.65
N PHE A 10 -11.12 17.05 23.41
CA PHE A 10 -10.73 17.60 22.11
C PHE A 10 -9.31 17.18 21.70
N SER A 11 -8.36 17.25 22.63
CA SER A 11 -6.99 16.80 22.40
C SER A 11 -6.93 15.30 22.13
N LEU A 12 -7.75 14.50 22.82
CA LEU A 12 -7.86 13.06 22.58
C LEU A 12 -8.45 12.78 21.19
N LEU A 13 -9.50 13.50 20.79
CA LEU A 13 -10.14 13.36 19.49
C LEU A 13 -9.14 13.71 18.37
N LEU A 14 -8.42 14.83 18.52
CA LEU A 14 -7.40 15.27 17.57
C LEU A 14 -6.26 14.25 17.44
N CYS A 15 -5.78 13.69 18.56
CA CYS A 15 -4.77 12.62 18.54
C CYS A 15 -5.28 11.34 17.85
N VAL A 16 -6.53 10.94 18.11
CA VAL A 16 -7.15 9.79 17.43
C VAL A 16 -7.22 10.05 15.92
N PHE A 17 -7.67 11.25 15.50
CA PHE A 17 -7.71 11.61 14.09
C PHE A 17 -6.32 11.64 13.43
N ILE A 18 -5.30 12.21 14.08
CA ILE A 18 -3.91 12.21 13.60
C ILE A 18 -3.36 10.78 13.45
N SER A 19 -3.70 9.88 14.38
CA SER A 19 -3.30 8.48 14.29
C SER A 19 -4.05 7.68 13.21
N LEU A 20 -5.23 8.15 12.78
CA LEU A 20 -6.01 7.59 11.66
C LEU A 20 -5.61 8.18 10.30
N SER A 21 -5.07 9.40 10.27
CA SER A 21 -4.66 10.11 9.04
C SER A 21 -3.19 9.93 8.68
N LEU A 22 -2.41 9.18 9.45
CA LEU A 22 -1.12 8.66 9.00
C LEU A 22 -1.37 7.47 8.06
N PRO A 23 -1.20 7.63 6.73
CA PRO A 23 -1.18 6.47 5.85
C PRO A 23 0.07 5.67 6.21
N PHE A 24 -0.09 4.40 6.57
CA PHE A 24 1.04 3.50 6.75
C PHE A 24 1.78 3.18 5.42
N ASP A 25 1.32 3.74 4.29
CA ASP A 25 1.71 3.34 2.92
C ASP A 25 2.26 4.47 2.02
N GLN A 26 2.61 5.65 2.55
CA GLN A 26 3.33 6.63 1.71
C GLN A 26 4.85 6.42 1.79
N VAL A 27 5.36 5.59 0.87
CA VAL A 27 6.76 5.67 0.45
C VAL A 27 6.92 6.97 -0.37
N PRO A 28 7.80 7.91 0.01
CA PRO A 28 8.01 9.12 -0.77
C PRO A 28 8.64 8.79 -2.13
N ALA A 29 8.00 9.24 -3.21
CA ALA A 29 8.61 9.31 -4.54
C ALA A 29 9.69 10.41 -4.52
N ILE A 30 10.95 10.04 -4.25
CA ILE A 30 12.09 10.95 -4.39
C ILE A 30 12.70 10.78 -5.78
N LEU A 31 12.30 11.70 -6.65
CA LEU A 31 13.05 12.44 -7.66
C LEU A 31 14.15 11.71 -8.46
N ASP A 32 13.82 11.44 -9.73
CA ASP A 32 14.75 11.31 -10.84
C ASP A 32 15.32 12.70 -11.21
N ARG A 33 16.63 12.94 -10.95
CA ARG A 33 17.49 13.88 -11.70
C ARG A 33 18.95 13.80 -11.22
N SER A 34 19.78 12.98 -11.87
CA SER A 34 21.10 13.43 -12.35
C SER A 34 21.68 12.42 -13.32
N SER A 35 21.66 12.80 -14.60
CA SER A 35 22.41 12.20 -15.70
C SER A 35 23.90 12.44 -15.48
N GLU A 36 24.71 11.38 -15.49
CA GLU A 36 26.03 11.37 -16.13
C GLU A 36 26.55 9.93 -16.24
N VAL A 37 26.70 9.47 -17.49
CA VAL A 37 27.27 8.17 -17.88
C VAL A 37 28.79 8.30 -17.94
N PRO A 38 29.57 7.38 -17.34
CA PRO A 38 30.93 7.13 -17.78
C PRO A 38 31.00 5.85 -18.66
N PRO A 39 31.88 5.83 -19.68
CA PRO A 39 31.93 4.77 -20.67
C PRO A 39 32.59 3.50 -20.14
N TYR A 40 32.08 2.36 -20.61
CA TYR A 40 32.71 1.05 -20.50
C TYR A 40 34.09 1.06 -21.16
N GLN A 41 35.12 0.64 -20.41
CA GLN A 41 36.43 0.30 -20.96
C GLN A 41 36.68 -1.20 -20.73
N ALA A 42 36.76 -1.93 -21.85
CA ALA A 42 37.04 -3.35 -21.89
C ALA A 42 38.49 -3.63 -21.48
N VAL A 43 38.70 -4.47 -20.46
CA VAL A 43 40.03 -5.00 -20.15
C VAL A 43 40.19 -6.34 -20.85
N ARG A 44 41.04 -6.32 -21.88
CA ARG A 44 41.55 -7.45 -22.65
C ARG A 44 42.72 -8.09 -21.88
N ILE A 45 42.71 -9.42 -21.88
CA ILE A 45 43.73 -10.35 -21.36
C ILE A 45 45.15 -9.98 -21.81
N ARG A 46 46.13 -10.10 -20.89
CA ARG A 46 47.52 -10.41 -21.21
C ARG A 46 48.14 -11.31 -20.14
N THR A 47 48.59 -12.47 -20.60
CA THR A 47 49.48 -13.44 -19.95
C THR A 47 50.89 -12.86 -19.77
N ASP A 48 51.53 -13.14 -18.66
CA ASP A 48 52.93 -13.58 -18.59
C ASP A 48 53.13 -14.33 -17.26
N GLY A 49 53.82 -15.48 -17.34
CA GLY A 49 53.95 -16.43 -16.24
C GLY A 49 55.21 -16.20 -15.40
N GLU A 50 55.23 -16.82 -14.23
CA GLU A 50 56.44 -17.43 -13.69
C GLU A 50 56.08 -18.54 -12.68
N HIS A 51 56.92 -19.57 -12.72
CA HIS A 51 56.85 -20.86 -12.05
C HIS A 51 57.29 -20.72 -10.59
N PHE A 52 56.60 -21.35 -9.63
CA PHE A 52 57.30 -22.07 -8.54
C PHE A 52 56.40 -23.11 -7.85
N GLU A 53 57.06 -24.13 -7.33
CA GLU A 53 56.63 -25.50 -7.04
C GLU A 53 55.60 -25.70 -5.89
N SER A 54 54.82 -26.78 -6.02
CA SER A 54 54.09 -27.46 -4.92
C SER A 54 55.07 -28.28 -4.05
N PRO A 55 54.72 -28.85 -2.87
CA PRO A 55 53.81 -30.01 -2.81
C PRO A 55 52.90 -30.14 -1.56
N SER A 56 51.66 -30.59 -1.83
CA SER A 56 50.85 -31.62 -1.16
C SER A 56 51.22 -32.20 0.23
N ALA A 57 50.21 -32.30 1.11
CA ALA A 57 49.83 -33.42 1.99
C ALA A 57 48.69 -32.95 2.94
N SER A 58 47.72 -33.69 3.47
CA SER A 58 46.96 -34.93 3.20
C SER A 58 46.05 -35.15 4.44
N HIS A 59 44.91 -35.83 4.27
CA HIS A 59 43.97 -36.43 5.27
C HIS A 59 43.18 -35.50 6.21
N GLU A 60 41.82 -35.46 6.22
CA GLU A 60 40.75 -36.46 6.48
C GLU A 60 40.38 -36.71 7.95
N GLU A 61 39.04 -36.76 8.19
CA GLU A 61 38.27 -37.26 9.37
C GLU A 61 38.25 -36.43 10.67
N SER A 62 37.21 -36.37 11.53
CA SER A 62 35.79 -36.79 11.59
C SER A 62 35.18 -36.18 12.91
N TYR A 63 33.88 -36.41 13.15
CA TYR A 63 32.90 -35.75 14.06
C TYR A 63 33.10 -35.81 15.62
N SER A 64 32.74 -34.67 16.28
CA SER A 64 31.95 -34.44 17.55
C SER A 64 32.37 -35.03 18.93
N PRO A 65 31.74 -34.64 20.09
CA PRO A 65 31.32 -33.34 20.66
C PRO A 65 31.75 -33.14 22.16
N ALA A 66 31.50 -31.95 22.76
CA ALA A 66 31.44 -31.58 24.22
C ALA A 66 32.17 -30.23 24.46
N ALA A 67 31.85 -29.32 25.39
CA ALA A 67 31.05 -29.36 26.61
C ALA A 67 30.49 -27.95 26.93
N GLU A 68 29.41 -27.91 27.70
CA GLU A 68 28.81 -26.72 28.29
C GLU A 68 29.78 -25.97 29.23
N ASN A 69 29.79 -24.63 29.18
CA ASN A 69 30.51 -23.80 30.15
C ASN A 69 29.52 -22.84 30.85
N PRO A 70 29.24 -23.01 32.16
CA PRO A 70 28.11 -22.39 32.83
C PRO A 70 28.51 -21.13 33.60
N LEU A 71 28.95 -20.06 32.94
CA LEU A 71 29.19 -18.77 33.62
C LEU A 71 28.93 -17.58 32.71
N ARG A 72 27.65 -17.29 32.45
CA ARG A 72 27.18 -15.94 32.09
C ARG A 72 25.70 -15.71 32.45
N ARG A 73 25.30 -16.24 33.60
CA ARG A 73 24.08 -15.82 34.30
C ARG A 73 24.52 -14.94 35.46
N ILE A 74 24.35 -13.63 35.31
CA ILE A 74 24.07 -12.61 36.34
C ILE A 74 24.11 -11.26 35.60
N LEU A 75 23.12 -10.41 35.88
CA LEU A 75 22.72 -9.16 35.20
C LEU A 75 21.58 -9.30 34.17
N GLN A 76 20.45 -9.83 34.64
CA GLN A 76 19.13 -9.43 34.15
C GLN A 76 18.66 -8.20 34.95
N PRO A 77 18.19 -7.12 34.30
CA PRO A 77 17.23 -6.21 34.88
C PRO A 77 15.81 -6.59 34.42
N PHE A 78 14.95 -6.85 35.41
CA PHE A 78 13.49 -6.75 35.44
C PHE A 78 12.71 -6.96 34.13
N GLY A 79 12.06 -8.13 34.07
CA GLY A 79 11.14 -8.51 33.01
C GLY A 79 9.84 -7.71 33.01
N TRP A 80 9.50 -7.19 31.84
CA TRP A 80 8.13 -7.06 31.39
C TRP A 80 7.89 -8.16 30.35
N HIS A 81 7.30 -9.28 30.79
CA HIS A 81 6.75 -10.27 29.86
C HIS A 81 5.50 -9.66 29.21
N LEU A 82 5.70 -8.90 28.13
CA LEU A 82 4.62 -8.69 27.16
C LEU A 82 4.57 -9.96 26.30
N HIS A 83 3.64 -10.86 26.62
CA HIS A 83 3.16 -11.84 25.65
C HIS A 83 2.62 -11.05 24.46
N ALA A 84 3.46 -10.81 23.46
CA ALA A 84 3.01 -10.36 22.16
C ALA A 84 2.24 -11.52 21.53
N GLN A 85 0.93 -11.57 21.78
CA GLN A 85 0.03 -12.40 20.99
C GLN A 85 0.29 -12.13 19.51
N PRO A 86 0.26 -13.15 18.64
CA PRO A 86 0.28 -12.93 17.20
C PRO A 86 -0.91 -12.03 16.89
N ARG A 87 -0.63 -10.78 16.50
CA ARG A 87 -1.63 -9.80 16.09
C ARG A 87 -2.54 -10.50 15.08
N THR A 88 -3.76 -10.78 15.50
CA THR A 88 -4.85 -11.15 14.60
C THR A 88 -4.92 -10.04 13.57
N LYS A 89 -4.39 -10.31 12.37
CA LYS A 89 -4.47 -9.42 11.22
C LYS A 89 -5.95 -9.08 11.07
N ARG A 90 -6.32 -7.82 11.26
CA ARG A 90 -7.70 -7.36 10.99
C ARG A 90 -7.94 -7.66 9.52
N LYS A 91 -8.72 -8.70 9.23
CA LYS A 91 -9.34 -8.89 7.93
C LYS A 91 -10.35 -7.76 7.78
N LEU A 92 -9.95 -6.67 7.15
CA LEU A 92 -10.91 -5.87 6.40
C LEU A 92 -11.63 -6.81 5.42
N LEU A 93 -12.89 -6.50 5.11
CA LEU A 93 -13.81 -7.30 4.29
C LEU A 93 -13.10 -7.79 3.02
N GLN A 94 -12.40 -8.91 3.14
CA GLN A 94 -11.75 -9.58 2.02
C GLN A 94 -12.92 -10.06 1.20
N SER A 95 -13.19 -9.36 0.10
CA SER A 95 -14.04 -9.87 -0.96
C SER A 95 -13.48 -11.24 -1.28
N THR A 96 -14.21 -12.30 -0.95
CA THR A 96 -13.93 -13.62 -1.45
C THR A 96 -14.09 -13.50 -2.95
N SER A 97 -12.98 -13.30 -3.66
CA SER A 97 -12.94 -13.36 -5.12
C SER A 97 -13.15 -14.82 -5.53
N SER A 98 -14.36 -15.34 -5.28
CA SER A 98 -14.88 -16.59 -5.82
C SER A 98 -15.26 -16.36 -7.28
N GLY A 99 -14.31 -15.82 -8.05
CA GLY A 99 -14.36 -15.91 -9.50
C GLY A 99 -14.29 -17.37 -9.92
N PRO A 100 -14.87 -17.74 -11.08
CA PRO A 100 -14.97 -19.13 -11.54
C PRO A 100 -13.61 -19.80 -11.76
N TYR A 101 -12.54 -19.00 -11.91
CA TYR A 101 -11.21 -19.50 -12.22
C TYR A 101 -10.29 -19.56 -10.99
N SER A 102 -9.51 -20.63 -10.95
CA SER A 102 -8.39 -20.80 -10.02
C SER A 102 -7.24 -19.85 -10.38
N PRO A 103 -6.44 -19.39 -9.41
CA PRO A 103 -5.26 -18.59 -9.70
C PRO A 103 -4.25 -19.33 -10.57
N LEU A 104 -3.70 -18.64 -11.56
CA LEU A 104 -2.54 -19.10 -12.31
C LEU A 104 -1.35 -19.18 -11.37
N THR A 105 -0.67 -20.32 -11.36
CA THR A 105 0.44 -20.61 -10.46
C THR A 105 1.71 -20.83 -11.28
N VAL A 106 2.76 -20.08 -10.97
CA VAL A 106 4.08 -20.26 -11.58
C VAL A 106 5.08 -20.73 -10.54
N ALA A 107 5.72 -21.85 -10.84
CA ALA A 107 6.83 -22.38 -10.06
C ALA A 107 8.16 -22.13 -10.77
N TYR A 108 9.17 -21.73 -9.99
CA TYR A 108 10.54 -21.56 -10.43
C TYR A 108 11.45 -22.36 -9.50
N ASN A 109 12.32 -23.21 -10.06
CA ASN A 109 13.17 -24.13 -9.29
C ASN A 109 12.40 -25.00 -8.29
N GLY A 110 11.22 -25.49 -8.68
CA GLY A 110 10.39 -26.38 -7.85
C GLY A 110 9.62 -25.69 -6.72
N LYS A 111 9.70 -24.36 -6.59
CA LYS A 111 8.94 -23.57 -5.60
C LYS A 111 7.97 -22.63 -6.31
N ILE A 112 6.75 -22.54 -5.81
CA ILE A 112 5.79 -21.54 -6.28
C ILE A 112 6.34 -20.15 -5.95
N CYS A 113 6.41 -19.28 -6.94
CA CYS A 113 6.85 -17.90 -6.74
C CYS A 113 5.78 -16.87 -7.09
N ILE A 114 4.99 -17.09 -8.15
CA ILE A 114 4.01 -16.12 -8.62
C ILE A 114 2.63 -16.76 -8.59
N LEU A 115 1.68 -16.07 -7.99
CA LEU A 115 0.25 -16.32 -8.12
C LEU A 115 -0.38 -15.13 -8.83
N PHE A 116 -1.20 -15.41 -9.84
CA PHE A 116 -1.85 -14.38 -10.63
C PHE A 116 -3.30 -14.77 -10.93
N LYS A 117 -4.22 -13.82 -10.79
CA LYS A 117 -5.64 -14.00 -11.07
C LYS A 117 -6.23 -12.71 -11.61
N ALA A 118 -7.14 -12.83 -12.56
CA ALA A 118 -8.03 -11.76 -12.96
C ALA A 118 -9.40 -12.34 -13.32
N LYS A 119 -10.48 -11.57 -13.12
CA LYS A 119 -11.82 -11.93 -13.63
C LYS A 119 -11.90 -11.72 -15.14
N ARG A 120 -11.20 -10.72 -15.66
CA ARG A 120 -11.17 -10.43 -17.10
C ARG A 120 -9.80 -9.90 -17.52
N LEU A 121 -9.31 -10.38 -18.67
CA LEU A 121 -8.16 -9.84 -19.39
C LEU A 121 -8.57 -9.50 -20.81
N ALA A 122 -8.63 -8.22 -21.13
CA ALA A 122 -8.96 -7.74 -22.46
C ALA A 122 -7.84 -6.87 -23.03
N ILE A 123 -7.56 -7.05 -24.32
CA ILE A 123 -6.63 -6.22 -25.08
C ILE A 123 -7.34 -5.60 -26.28
N ARG A 124 -6.85 -4.46 -26.75
CA ARG A 124 -7.29 -3.82 -27.98
C ARG A 124 -6.08 -3.29 -28.72
N TYR A 125 -5.99 -3.63 -30.00
CA TYR A 125 -4.99 -3.11 -30.92
C TYR A 125 -5.63 -2.10 -31.87
N ARG A 126 -5.12 -0.87 -31.88
CA ARG A 126 -5.62 0.26 -32.68
C ARG A 126 -7.14 0.44 -32.53
N ASN A 127 -7.85 0.44 -33.65
CA ASN A 127 -9.31 0.59 -33.70
C ASN A 127 -10.05 -0.74 -33.83
N ASN A 128 -9.39 -1.86 -33.55
CA ASN A 128 -10.04 -3.16 -33.51
C ASN A 128 -10.94 -3.26 -32.25
N THR A 129 -11.81 -4.26 -32.26
CA THR A 129 -12.63 -4.61 -31.10
C THR A 129 -11.76 -5.09 -29.94
N PHE A 130 -12.29 -4.98 -28.71
CA PHE A 130 -11.64 -5.59 -27.57
C PHE A 130 -11.65 -7.11 -27.71
N LEU A 131 -10.47 -7.70 -27.67
CA LEU A 131 -10.24 -9.13 -27.66
C LEU A 131 -10.15 -9.62 -26.22
N ASP A 132 -11.03 -10.55 -25.84
CA ASP A 132 -11.07 -11.13 -24.52
C ASP A 132 -10.20 -12.39 -24.47
N LEU A 133 -9.16 -12.34 -23.63
CA LEU A 133 -8.20 -13.43 -23.46
C LEU A 133 -8.47 -14.27 -22.21
N THR A 134 -9.53 -13.95 -21.46
CA THR A 134 -9.80 -14.54 -20.13
C THR A 134 -9.91 -16.06 -20.19
N GLU A 135 -10.71 -16.60 -21.11
CA GLU A 135 -10.89 -18.05 -21.26
C GLU A 135 -9.59 -18.76 -21.68
N ARG A 136 -8.74 -18.10 -22.47
CA ARG A 136 -7.46 -18.68 -22.90
C ARG A 136 -6.44 -18.73 -21.76
N VAL A 137 -6.46 -17.75 -20.87
CA VAL A 137 -5.52 -17.65 -19.74
C VAL A 137 -5.99 -18.42 -18.50
N PHE A 138 -7.28 -18.35 -18.18
CA PHE A 138 -7.82 -18.85 -16.91
C PHE A 138 -8.88 -19.94 -17.05
N GLY A 139 -9.37 -20.23 -18.27
CA GLY A 139 -10.41 -21.21 -18.50
C GLY A 139 -10.05 -22.62 -17.99
N SER A 140 -11.05 -23.47 -17.77
CA SER A 140 -10.83 -24.83 -17.26
C SER A 140 -9.96 -25.70 -18.18
N ASN A 141 -9.95 -25.38 -19.48
CA ASN A 141 -9.10 -25.99 -20.51
C ASN A 141 -7.95 -25.06 -20.93
N ALA A 142 -7.52 -24.13 -20.06
CA ALA A 142 -6.52 -23.12 -20.39
C ALA A 142 -5.24 -23.75 -20.96
N GLN A 143 -4.80 -23.20 -22.10
CA GLN A 143 -3.58 -23.61 -22.80
C GLN A 143 -2.46 -22.58 -22.66
N VAL A 144 -2.61 -21.59 -21.78
CA VAL A 144 -1.58 -20.55 -21.61
C VAL A 144 -0.28 -21.17 -21.13
N ASP A 145 0.76 -21.02 -21.95
CA ASP A 145 2.09 -21.51 -21.59
C ASP A 145 2.79 -20.43 -20.76
N THR A 146 3.25 -20.81 -19.57
CA THR A 146 4.01 -19.93 -18.68
C THR A 146 5.52 -20.18 -18.71
N LYS A 147 5.99 -21.06 -19.62
CA LYS A 147 7.42 -21.27 -19.87
C LYS A 147 8.06 -19.95 -20.30
N GLY A 148 9.12 -19.54 -19.62
CA GLY A 148 9.71 -18.20 -19.77
C GLY A 148 9.34 -17.23 -18.65
N SER A 149 8.53 -17.66 -17.67
CA SER A 149 8.42 -16.97 -16.39
C SER A 149 9.66 -17.26 -15.54
N VAL A 150 10.22 -16.23 -14.91
CA VAL A 150 11.45 -16.31 -14.11
C VAL A 150 11.17 -15.67 -12.76
N CYS A 151 11.73 -16.24 -11.68
CA CYS A 151 11.64 -15.63 -10.37
C CYS A 151 12.96 -15.76 -9.62
N THR A 152 13.68 -14.66 -9.52
CA THR A 152 14.85 -14.50 -8.66
C THR A 152 14.43 -13.83 -7.34
N LYS A 153 15.40 -13.55 -6.45
CA LYS A 153 15.12 -12.89 -5.18
C LYS A 153 14.70 -11.43 -5.37
N GLU A 154 15.28 -10.77 -6.37
CA GLU A 154 15.09 -9.33 -6.64
C GLU A 154 14.13 -9.04 -7.80
N LYS A 155 14.01 -9.95 -8.77
CA LYS A 155 13.17 -9.74 -9.97
C LYS A 155 12.31 -10.96 -10.28
N ALA A 156 11.08 -10.72 -10.69
CA ALA A 156 10.17 -11.76 -11.14
C ALA A 156 9.48 -11.32 -12.44
N THR A 157 9.42 -12.22 -13.41
CA THR A 157 8.74 -12.00 -14.68
C THR A 157 7.71 -13.11 -14.85
N LEU A 158 6.44 -12.74 -14.98
CA LEU A 158 5.37 -13.63 -15.41
C LEU A 158 5.20 -13.48 -16.91
N SER A 159 5.45 -14.54 -17.67
CA SER A 159 5.26 -14.58 -19.13
C SER A 159 4.05 -15.44 -19.47
N LEU A 160 3.07 -14.86 -20.14
CA LEU A 160 1.87 -15.54 -20.64
C LEU A 160 1.99 -15.70 -22.15
N HIS A 161 2.31 -16.90 -22.61
CA HIS A 161 2.39 -17.21 -24.04
C HIS A 161 1.00 -17.63 -24.55
N LEU A 162 0.39 -16.78 -25.37
CA LEU A 162 -0.95 -17.02 -25.93
C LEU A 162 -0.91 -17.55 -27.37
N GLY A 163 0.23 -17.44 -28.05
CA GLY A 163 0.39 -17.85 -29.45
C GLY A 163 -0.36 -16.93 -30.41
N ASP A 164 -0.92 -17.48 -31.48
CA ASP A 164 -1.70 -16.70 -32.46
C ASP A 164 -3.13 -16.51 -31.94
N VAL A 165 -3.59 -15.25 -31.90
CA VAL A 165 -4.94 -14.86 -31.46
C VAL A 165 -5.56 -13.91 -32.46
N GLU A 166 -6.64 -14.35 -33.11
CA GLU A 166 -7.27 -13.61 -34.21
C GLU A 166 -6.23 -13.17 -35.26
N ASP A 167 -6.08 -11.87 -35.52
CA ASP A 167 -5.13 -11.30 -36.49
C ASP A 167 -3.72 -11.07 -35.91
N ILE A 168 -3.52 -11.32 -34.61
CA ILE A 168 -2.26 -11.05 -33.91
C ILE A 168 -1.48 -12.35 -33.77
N ARG A 169 -0.28 -12.39 -34.38
CA ARG A 169 0.59 -13.57 -34.31
C ARG A 169 1.56 -13.52 -33.14
N GLY A 170 1.89 -14.67 -32.55
CA GLY A 170 2.91 -14.80 -31.51
C GLY A 170 2.71 -13.87 -30.31
N LEU A 171 1.49 -13.74 -29.82
CA LEU A 171 1.15 -12.87 -28.69
C LEU A 171 1.72 -13.42 -27.38
N VAL A 172 2.49 -12.60 -26.68
CA VAL A 172 3.00 -12.88 -25.33
C VAL A 172 2.82 -11.65 -24.45
N ILE A 173 2.19 -11.82 -23.29
CA ILE A 173 2.02 -10.76 -22.29
C ILE A 173 2.99 -11.04 -21.14
N ARG A 174 3.88 -10.10 -20.83
CA ARG A 174 4.84 -10.22 -19.73
C ARG A 174 4.59 -9.18 -18.66
N LEU A 175 4.53 -9.59 -17.40
CA LEU A 175 4.45 -8.71 -16.24
C LEU A 175 5.80 -8.78 -15.53
N GLN A 176 6.53 -7.66 -15.48
CA GLN A 176 7.82 -7.55 -14.80
C GLN A 176 7.63 -6.92 -13.43
N MET A 177 8.19 -7.57 -12.42
CA MET A 177 8.10 -7.19 -11.02
C MET A 177 9.48 -7.15 -10.41
N SER A 178 9.67 -6.26 -9.44
CA SER A 178 10.87 -6.21 -8.61
C SER A 178 10.51 -6.32 -7.13
N ASN A 179 11.52 -6.67 -6.32
CA ASN A 179 11.42 -6.82 -4.87
C ASN A 179 12.49 -5.95 -4.22
N THR A 180 12.06 -4.95 -3.45
CA THR A 180 12.93 -3.96 -2.81
C THR A 180 12.76 -4.02 -1.30
N TYR A 181 13.88 -4.00 -0.58
CA TYR A 181 13.89 -3.93 0.87
C TYR A 181 13.92 -2.45 1.30
N TYR A 182 12.88 -2.03 2.01
CA TYR A 182 12.82 -0.68 2.59
C TYR A 182 13.27 -0.72 4.05
N GLU A 183 14.42 -0.09 4.33
CA GLU A 183 15.02 -0.07 5.68
C GLU A 183 14.12 0.63 6.71
N SER A 184 13.42 1.70 6.31
CA SER A 184 12.52 2.48 7.17
C SER A 184 11.40 1.65 7.80
N VAL A 185 10.93 0.63 7.09
CA VAL A 185 9.87 -0.29 7.53
C VAL A 185 10.38 -1.70 7.80
N SER A 186 11.68 -1.94 7.60
CA SER A 186 12.34 -3.24 7.70
C SER A 186 11.58 -4.35 6.97
N GLN A 187 11.07 -4.05 5.77
CA GLN A 187 10.19 -4.94 5.04
C GLN A 187 10.46 -4.92 3.54
N ASN A 188 10.32 -6.10 2.92
CA ASN A 188 10.35 -6.27 1.48
C ASN A 188 9.01 -5.89 0.85
N TRP A 189 9.07 -5.13 -0.23
CA TRP A 189 7.93 -4.72 -1.03
C TRP A 189 8.15 -5.16 -2.46
N PHE A 190 7.09 -5.69 -3.07
CA PHE A 190 7.12 -5.95 -4.49
C PHE A 190 6.35 -4.88 -5.25
N THR A 191 6.88 -4.52 -6.41
CA THR A 191 6.26 -3.58 -7.36
C THR A 191 6.07 -4.30 -8.68
N LEU A 192 4.97 -4.01 -9.38
CA LEU A 192 4.88 -4.27 -10.82
C LEU A 192 5.53 -3.07 -11.50
N ASP A 193 6.64 -3.30 -12.19
CA ASP A 193 7.42 -2.24 -12.82
C ASP A 193 6.86 -1.91 -14.20
N SER A 194 6.57 -2.96 -14.98
CA SER A 194 6.09 -2.80 -16.36
C SER A 194 5.31 -4.02 -16.86
N VAL A 195 4.45 -3.76 -17.84
CA VAL A 195 3.71 -4.76 -18.61
C VAL A 195 4.10 -4.65 -20.07
N HIS A 196 4.54 -5.76 -20.65
CA HIS A 196 4.99 -5.84 -22.03
C HIS A 196 4.03 -6.72 -22.84
N ILE A 197 3.68 -6.27 -24.03
CA ILE A 197 2.92 -7.03 -25.02
C ILE A 197 3.85 -7.26 -26.20
N HIS A 198 4.36 -8.48 -26.34
CA HIS A 198 5.07 -8.90 -27.54
C HIS A 198 4.08 -9.45 -28.55
N TYR A 199 4.22 -9.04 -29.81
CA TYR A 199 3.32 -9.44 -30.89
C TYR A 199 4.05 -9.44 -32.22
N ASN A 200 3.51 -10.18 -33.19
CA ASN A 200 4.10 -10.38 -34.50
C ASN A 200 5.59 -10.81 -34.43
N TRP A 201 5.95 -11.60 -33.42
CA TRP A 201 7.29 -12.13 -33.12
C TRP A 201 8.37 -11.09 -32.76
N THR A 202 8.37 -9.92 -33.39
CA THR A 202 9.43 -8.90 -33.26
C THR A 202 9.00 -7.62 -32.56
N HIS A 203 7.69 -7.32 -32.54
CA HIS A 203 7.20 -6.06 -32.01
C HIS A 203 6.92 -6.18 -30.51
N GLU A 204 7.07 -5.07 -29.82
CA GLU A 204 6.84 -4.96 -28.39
C GLU A 204 6.11 -3.65 -28.10
N ALA A 205 5.14 -3.71 -27.20
CA ALA A 205 4.48 -2.55 -26.61
C ALA A 205 4.65 -2.61 -25.10
N THR A 206 5.21 -1.55 -24.52
CA THR A 206 5.55 -1.46 -23.10
C THR A 206 4.68 -0.44 -22.39
N PHE A 207 4.17 -0.84 -21.23
CA PHE A 207 3.42 -0.01 -20.31
C PHE A 207 4.17 0.02 -18.98
N ASN A 208 4.46 1.22 -18.48
CA ASN A 208 4.96 1.41 -17.13
C ASN A 208 3.77 1.29 -16.17
N ALA A 209 3.93 0.48 -15.13
CA ALA A 209 2.92 0.34 -14.11
C ALA A 209 3.19 1.36 -13.01
N THR A 210 2.24 2.28 -12.81
CA THR A 210 2.28 3.25 -11.72
C THR A 210 1.37 2.76 -10.61
N GLU A 211 1.85 2.80 -9.36
CA GLU A 211 1.03 2.54 -8.16
C GLU A 211 0.52 1.08 -7.99
N VAL A 212 1.20 0.12 -8.62
CA VAL A 212 0.95 -1.31 -8.40
C VAL A 212 2.06 -1.88 -7.52
N TYR A 213 1.85 -1.88 -6.20
CA TYR A 213 2.83 -2.34 -5.23
C TYR A 213 2.14 -2.89 -3.98
N ALA A 214 2.79 -3.85 -3.32
CA ALA A 214 2.35 -4.35 -2.02
C ALA A 214 3.54 -4.94 -1.25
N PRO A 215 3.44 -5.08 0.09
CA PRO A 215 4.48 -5.77 0.83
C PRO A 215 4.58 -7.23 0.34
N ALA A 216 5.78 -7.78 0.22
CA ALA A 216 6.01 -9.12 -0.34
C ALA A 216 5.24 -10.24 0.38
N THR A 217 4.82 -10.02 1.64
CA THR A 217 4.00 -10.95 2.43
C THR A 217 2.50 -10.90 2.13
N TYR A 218 2.04 -9.95 1.32
CA TYR A 218 0.64 -9.73 0.93
C TYR A 218 0.49 -9.92 -0.59
N SER A 219 -0.75 -10.07 -1.04
CA SER A 219 -1.08 -9.97 -2.47
C SER A 219 -1.55 -8.54 -2.77
N TYR A 220 -1.32 -8.05 -3.99
CA TYR A 220 -1.94 -6.81 -4.45
C TYR A 220 -3.27 -7.14 -5.11
N HIS A 221 -4.32 -6.36 -4.82
CA HIS A 221 -5.64 -6.50 -5.42
C HIS A 221 -6.17 -5.15 -5.93
N CYS A 222 -6.78 -5.15 -7.10
CA CYS A 222 -7.42 -3.96 -7.64
C CYS A 222 -8.58 -4.30 -8.56
N GLN A 223 -9.63 -3.49 -8.51
CA GLN A 223 -10.80 -3.69 -9.36
C GLN A 223 -10.46 -3.52 -10.85
N HIS A 224 -9.61 -2.55 -11.20
CA HIS A 224 -9.17 -2.31 -12.56
C HIS A 224 -7.69 -1.97 -12.59
N VAL A 225 -6.92 -2.69 -13.40
CA VAL A 225 -5.55 -2.30 -13.79
C VAL A 225 -5.57 -2.15 -15.30
N SER A 226 -5.51 -0.91 -15.79
CA SER A 226 -5.82 -0.60 -17.19
C SER A 226 -4.98 0.56 -17.71
N SER A 227 -4.78 0.59 -19.02
CA SER A 227 -4.23 1.76 -19.73
C SER A 227 -5.29 2.77 -20.19
N LEU A 228 -6.57 2.52 -19.90
CA LEU A 228 -7.67 3.42 -20.28
C LEU A 228 -7.88 4.52 -19.23
N GLN A 229 -8.09 5.76 -19.69
CA GLN A 229 -8.35 6.93 -18.85
C GLN A 229 -9.58 6.82 -17.93
N LYS A 230 -10.54 5.98 -18.31
CA LYS A 230 -11.72 5.70 -17.49
C LYS A 230 -11.40 5.00 -16.16
N TYR A 231 -10.26 4.32 -16.07
CA TYR A 231 -9.91 3.43 -14.95
C TYR A 231 -8.57 3.83 -14.30
N ASP A 232 -8.37 5.14 -14.08
CA ASP A 232 -7.23 5.74 -13.37
C ASP A 232 -5.83 5.50 -13.99
N THR A 233 -5.74 4.84 -15.15
CA THR A 233 -4.51 4.69 -15.96
C THR A 233 -3.30 4.17 -15.20
N LEU A 234 -3.48 3.13 -14.38
CA LEU A 234 -2.37 2.46 -13.69
C LEU A 234 -1.30 1.90 -14.65
N LEU A 235 -1.63 1.70 -15.93
CA LEU A 235 -0.70 1.28 -16.97
C LEU A 235 -0.49 2.41 -17.97
N VAL A 236 0.64 3.11 -17.88
CA VAL A 236 0.97 4.25 -18.74
C VAL A 236 1.88 3.78 -19.88
N PRO A 237 1.56 4.05 -21.16
CA PRO A 237 2.47 3.76 -22.27
C PRO A 237 3.85 4.41 -22.04
N SER A 238 4.94 3.68 -22.21
CA SER A 238 6.30 4.19 -21.98
C SER A 238 6.67 5.37 -22.89
N SER A 239 6.04 5.46 -24.07
CA SER A 239 6.18 6.55 -25.03
C SER A 239 4.86 6.78 -25.74
N HIS A 240 4.52 8.05 -25.97
CA HIS A 240 3.29 8.46 -26.66
C HIS A 240 3.36 8.30 -28.19
N THR A 241 4.55 8.08 -28.75
CA THR A 241 4.77 7.92 -30.19
C THR A 241 4.99 6.48 -30.64
N ASP A 242 5.14 5.56 -29.68
CA ASP A 242 5.58 4.20 -29.96
C ASP A 242 4.40 3.25 -30.18
N SER A 243 4.72 2.01 -30.55
CA SER A 243 3.78 0.88 -30.65
C SER A 243 2.78 0.83 -29.48
N SER A 244 3.21 1.15 -28.26
CA SER A 244 2.40 1.15 -27.03
C SER A 244 1.15 2.03 -27.09
N ALA A 245 1.20 3.19 -27.75
CA ALA A 245 0.05 4.09 -27.85
C ALA A 245 -1.11 3.49 -28.66
N ASN A 246 -0.81 2.51 -29.52
CA ASN A 246 -1.80 1.78 -30.28
C ASN A 246 -2.43 0.62 -29.49
N TRP A 247 -1.96 0.34 -28.28
CA TRP A 247 -2.43 -0.78 -27.49
C TRP A 247 -3.21 -0.30 -26.26
N HIS A 248 -4.32 -0.97 -25.99
CA HIS A 248 -4.97 -0.89 -24.70
C HIS A 248 -5.02 -2.27 -24.07
N ILE A 249 -4.70 -2.34 -22.78
CA ILE A 249 -4.79 -3.55 -21.98
C ILE A 249 -5.58 -3.24 -20.71
N THR A 250 -6.45 -4.16 -20.33
CA THR A 250 -7.31 -4.00 -19.16
C THR A 250 -7.46 -5.33 -18.44
N PHE A 251 -7.06 -5.33 -17.18
CA PHE A 251 -7.35 -6.37 -16.21
C PHE A 251 -8.51 -5.92 -15.32
N THR A 252 -9.50 -6.77 -15.13
CA THR A 252 -10.61 -6.56 -14.18
C THR A 252 -10.49 -7.57 -13.05
N ASP A 253 -10.70 -7.12 -11.81
CA ASP A 253 -10.56 -7.92 -10.59
C ASP A 253 -9.16 -8.56 -10.51
N PHE A 254 -8.14 -7.71 -10.66
CA PHE A 254 -6.73 -8.10 -10.73
C PHE A 254 -6.21 -8.44 -9.35
N GLN A 255 -5.56 -9.61 -9.21
CA GLN A 255 -4.86 -10.00 -8.00
C GLN A 255 -3.54 -10.69 -8.34
N ILE A 256 -2.44 -10.24 -7.74
CA ILE A 256 -1.10 -10.79 -7.98
C ILE A 256 -0.30 -10.87 -6.69
N GLN A 257 0.55 -11.88 -6.58
CA GLN A 257 1.53 -12.03 -5.51
C GLN A 257 2.80 -12.67 -6.07
N ALA A 258 3.96 -12.13 -5.69
CA ALA A 258 5.26 -12.62 -6.13
C ALA A 258 6.24 -12.78 -4.95
N PHE A 259 7.36 -13.47 -5.20
CA PHE A 259 8.50 -13.67 -4.30
C PHE A 259 8.24 -14.52 -3.05
N ASN A 260 7.34 -14.11 -2.17
CA ASN A 260 7.07 -14.79 -0.88
C ASN A 260 5.70 -15.48 -0.90
N VAL A 261 5.57 -16.50 -1.75
CA VAL A 261 4.38 -17.34 -1.85
C VAL A 261 4.59 -18.62 -1.04
N GLN A 262 3.78 -18.82 0.00
CA GLN A 262 3.90 -19.97 0.91
C GLN A 262 2.96 -21.13 0.56
N SER A 263 1.92 -20.88 -0.21
CA SER A 263 0.88 -21.86 -0.56
C SER A 263 0.34 -21.62 -1.96
N THR A 264 -0.53 -22.50 -2.46
CA THR A 264 -1.27 -22.29 -3.71
C THR A 264 -2.40 -21.26 -3.58
N LYS A 265 -2.53 -20.60 -2.43
CA LYS A 265 -3.53 -19.58 -2.14
C LYS A 265 -2.85 -18.24 -1.90
N PHE A 266 -3.52 -17.17 -2.34
CA PHE A 266 -3.09 -15.81 -2.07
C PHE A 266 -3.01 -15.53 -0.56
N ALA A 267 -1.99 -14.77 -0.16
CA ALA A 267 -1.96 -14.09 1.11
C ALA A 267 -3.05 -13.00 1.17
N SER A 268 -3.17 -12.36 2.33
CA SER A 268 -4.10 -11.24 2.48
C SER A 268 -3.87 -10.17 1.41
N ALA A 269 -4.95 -9.64 0.85
CA ALA A 269 -4.89 -8.60 -0.18
C ALA A 269 -4.59 -7.23 0.42
N SER A 270 -3.77 -6.46 -0.30
CA SER A 270 -3.58 -5.03 -0.20
C SER A 270 -4.30 -4.41 -1.38
N ASP A 271 -5.35 -3.63 -1.11
CA ASP A 271 -6.20 -3.07 -2.16
C ASP A 271 -5.61 -1.75 -2.69
N CYS A 272 -5.79 -1.50 -4.00
CA CYS A 272 -5.33 -0.26 -4.64
C CYS A 272 -6.09 1.00 -4.18
N ALA A 273 -7.27 0.84 -3.58
CA ALA A 273 -8.07 1.95 -3.09
C ALA A 273 -7.71 2.25 -1.63
N THR A 274 -7.31 3.49 -1.37
CA THR A 274 -7.22 4.01 -0.01
C THR A 274 -8.62 4.31 0.54
N PHE A 275 -8.84 4.08 1.84
CA PHE A 275 -10.14 4.34 2.48
C PHE A 275 -10.64 5.77 2.30
N PHE A 276 -9.70 6.73 2.27
CA PHE A 276 -10.00 8.13 2.03
C PHE A 276 -8.99 8.68 1.03
N THR A 277 -9.50 9.29 -0.04
CA THR A 277 -8.65 10.06 -0.95
C THR A 277 -8.07 11.26 -0.18
N PRO A 278 -6.90 11.79 -0.59
CA PRO A 278 -6.34 12.98 0.02
C PRO A 278 -7.33 14.16 0.06
N ALA A 279 -8.14 14.32 -0.99
CA ALA A 279 -9.17 15.35 -1.06
C ALA A 279 -10.27 15.17 -0.01
N ILE A 280 -10.80 13.94 0.14
CA ILE A 280 -11.83 13.63 1.15
C ILE A 280 -11.26 13.83 2.55
N LEU A 281 -10.02 13.40 2.79
CA LEU A 281 -9.36 13.56 4.08
C LEU A 281 -9.22 15.05 4.45
N MET A 282 -8.74 15.89 3.53
CA MET A 282 -8.64 17.34 3.75
C MET A 282 -10.01 17.98 3.99
N GLY A 283 -11.05 17.53 3.27
CA GLY A 283 -12.43 17.96 3.47
C GLY A 283 -12.99 17.58 4.85
N LEU A 284 -12.76 16.35 5.30
CA LEU A 284 -13.20 15.89 6.62
C LEU A 284 -12.47 16.63 7.75
N ILE A 285 -11.16 16.84 7.61
CA ILE A 285 -10.37 17.60 8.60
C ILE A 285 -10.86 19.04 8.69
N THR A 286 -11.03 19.72 7.55
CA THR A 286 -11.51 21.11 7.54
C THR A 286 -12.94 21.25 8.05
N SER A 287 -13.84 20.34 7.65
CA SER A 287 -15.22 20.29 8.15
C SER A 287 -15.26 20.10 9.67
N LEU A 288 -14.44 19.18 10.20
CA LEU A 288 -14.31 18.96 11.63
C LEU A 288 -13.83 20.23 12.36
N ILE A 289 -12.81 20.93 11.84
CA ILE A 289 -12.31 22.17 12.43
C ILE A 289 -13.40 23.25 12.47
N LEU A 290 -14.14 23.44 11.38
CA LEU A 290 -15.22 24.44 11.33
C LEU A 290 -16.37 24.10 12.29
N LEU A 291 -16.74 22.83 12.39
CA LEU A 291 -17.75 22.36 13.33
C LEU A 291 -17.34 22.66 14.78
N LEU A 292 -16.07 22.43 15.09
CA LEU A 292 -15.51 22.72 16.41
C LEU A 292 -15.50 24.22 16.74
N VAL A 293 -15.14 25.07 15.78
CA VAL A 293 -15.21 26.54 15.94
C VAL A 293 -16.66 26.98 16.15
N LEU A 294 -17.60 26.45 15.37
CA LEU A 294 -19.03 26.75 15.51
C LEU A 294 -19.56 26.31 16.88
N ALA A 295 -19.22 25.10 17.33
CA ALA A 295 -19.61 24.59 18.64
C ALA A 295 -19.06 25.48 19.77
N TYR A 296 -17.82 25.96 19.66
CA TYR A 296 -17.24 26.90 20.61
C TYR A 296 -17.97 28.24 20.63
N ALA A 297 -18.28 28.81 19.47
CA ALA A 297 -19.03 30.07 19.36
C ALA A 297 -20.43 29.93 19.98
N LEU A 298 -21.16 28.86 19.64
CA LEU A 298 -22.47 28.56 20.21
C LEU A 298 -22.41 28.35 21.72
N HIS A 299 -21.40 27.63 22.21
CA HIS A 299 -21.16 27.47 23.64
C HIS A 299 -20.97 28.82 24.34
N MET A 300 -20.24 29.76 23.73
CA MET A 300 -20.08 31.11 24.28
C MET A 300 -21.39 31.91 24.28
N VAL A 301 -22.19 31.83 23.22
CA VAL A 301 -23.52 32.49 23.17
C VAL A 301 -24.46 31.94 24.24
N VAL A 302 -24.50 30.63 24.42
CA VAL A 302 -25.32 29.99 25.47
C VAL A 302 -24.84 30.41 26.86
N HIS A 303 -23.52 30.48 27.08
CA HIS A 303 -22.96 30.91 28.36
C HIS A 303 -23.30 32.36 28.69
N LEU A 304 -23.24 33.28 27.71
CA LEU A 304 -23.68 34.66 27.89
C LEU A 304 -25.17 34.75 28.22
N LYS A 305 -26.02 34.01 27.49
CA LYS A 305 -27.46 33.93 27.77
C LYS A 305 -27.76 33.40 29.16
N HIS A 306 -26.96 32.46 29.66
CA HIS A 306 -27.09 31.96 31.03
C HIS A 306 -26.72 33.02 32.08
N ILE A 307 -25.68 33.83 31.84
CA ILE A 307 -25.27 34.92 32.74
C ILE A 307 -26.37 35.99 32.80
N ASP A 308 -26.87 36.43 31.65
CA ASP A 308 -27.88 37.49 31.56
C ASP A 308 -29.16 37.10 32.31
N ARG A 309 -29.64 35.88 32.09
CA ARG A 309 -30.82 35.34 32.78
C ARG A 309 -30.59 35.18 34.28
N TYR A 310 -29.35 34.91 34.72
CA TYR A 310 -29.00 34.83 36.15
C TYR A 310 -28.96 36.22 36.81
N GLU A 311 -28.52 37.25 36.09
CA GLU A 311 -28.54 38.64 36.57
C GLU A 311 -29.97 39.20 36.65
N GLU A 312 -30.87 38.87 35.71
CA GLU A 312 -32.32 39.20 35.83
C GLU A 312 -32.97 38.61 37.11
N HIS A 313 -32.55 37.42 37.54
CA HIS A 313 -33.05 36.82 38.79
C HIS A 313 -32.42 37.45 40.05
N LYS A 314 -31.28 38.14 39.94
CA LYS A 314 -30.71 38.89 41.05
C LYS A 314 -31.35 40.27 41.21
N THR A 315 -31.57 40.99 40.12
CA THR A 315 -32.13 42.35 40.17
C THR A 315 -33.57 42.36 40.70
N THR A 316 -34.34 41.31 40.47
CA THR A 316 -35.70 41.13 41.04
C THR A 316 -35.70 40.87 42.56
N VAL A 317 -34.59 40.46 43.17
CA VAL A 317 -34.48 40.19 44.62
C VAL A 317 -33.97 41.41 45.39
N TYR A 318 -33.40 42.42 44.72
CA TYR A 318 -32.78 43.61 45.33
C TYR A 318 -33.57 44.92 45.17
N PHE A 319 -34.90 44.88 45.03
CA PHE A 319 -35.74 46.06 45.26
C PHE A 319 -36.36 46.00 46.67
N PRO A 320 -35.77 46.66 47.69
CA PRO A 320 -36.49 46.90 48.92
C PRO A 320 -37.59 47.94 48.64
N ARG A 321 -38.85 47.57 48.95
CA ARG A 321 -39.93 48.53 49.11
C ARG A 321 -39.50 49.59 50.13
N THR A 322 -39.53 50.86 49.75
CA THR A 322 -39.46 51.99 50.68
C THR A 322 -40.73 52.01 51.54
N PRO A 323 -40.64 52.05 52.88
CA PRO A 323 -41.78 52.38 53.71
C PRO A 323 -41.88 53.91 53.83
N ASP A 324 -42.99 54.47 53.36
CA ASP A 324 -43.41 55.83 53.68
C ASP A 324 -43.56 55.95 55.19
N ALA A 325 -42.84 56.88 55.82
CA ALA A 325 -42.94 57.18 57.25
C ALA A 325 -43.20 58.68 57.46
N GLU A 326 -44.49 58.99 57.51
CA GLU A 326 -45.19 59.90 58.43
C GLU A 326 -44.46 61.13 59.00
N LEU A 327 -45.00 62.28 58.59
CA LEU A 327 -44.88 63.61 59.20
C LEU A 327 -45.42 63.61 60.65
N PRO A 328 -44.78 64.33 61.60
CA PRO A 328 -45.49 64.87 62.74
C PRO A 328 -45.55 66.40 62.68
N ASP A 329 -46.77 66.91 62.73
CA ASP A 329 -47.10 68.31 62.93
C ASP A 329 -47.09 68.66 64.44
N LYS A 330 -46.70 69.91 64.71
CA LYS A 330 -47.22 70.81 65.76
C LYS A 330 -46.55 70.95 67.15
N ASN A 331 -45.80 72.06 67.24
CA ASN A 331 -45.83 73.18 68.21
C ASN A 331 -46.04 72.97 69.73
N SER A 332 -45.14 73.55 70.53
CA SER A 332 -45.33 74.37 71.76
C SER A 332 -43.92 74.57 72.41
N VAL A 333 -43.41 75.69 72.90
CA VAL A 333 -43.88 76.99 73.43
C VAL A 333 -42.77 78.01 73.16
#